data_AF-A0A359AT76-F1
#
_entry.id   AF-A0A359AT76-F1
#
_cell.length_a   1.000
_cell.length_b   1.000
_cell.length_c   1.000
_cell.angle_alpha   90.00
_cell.angle_beta   90.00
_cell.angle_gamma   90.00
#
_symmetry.space_group_name_H-M   'P 1'
#
loop_
_entity.id
_entity.type
_entity.pdbx_description
1 polymer ?
#
loop_
_entity_poly.entity_id
_entity_poly.type
_entity_poly.pdbx_seq_one_letter_code
_entity_poly.pdbx_strand_id
1 'polypeptide(L)'
;AIDLLFSDNETNRSAENTDVKMIFKHQLSRIILQISAEDSEMGLSGLQATMTNAARKASFSLNDATLSAPTATGDIPFNVAADGKTAVAIVLPDNDLSDNLLILVIDQIEYKYSLSLSTKIKTFEKGCKYTYMITLNEKEKTITVDVNSSIDTWTEGPSETVALDPSDKPVIPTIGDGSEENPYTVSDAKSRQGGTDVWVKGYIVGSFGGSVKKFINTAEGAAASNLALADSPAETAAANTLPVELKSGKIRTALNLVDHPENFKKEVMVEGDLEKYFSLPGIKSLSAYKFVK
;
A
#
# COMPACT_ATOMS: atom_id res chain seq x y z
N ALA A 1 17.32 -9.78 -17.03
CA ALA A 1 17.50 -9.83 -15.58
C ALA A 1 17.99 -11.23 -15.22
N ILE A 2 18.76 -11.37 -14.14
CA ILE A 2 19.11 -12.67 -13.56
C ILE A 2 18.01 -13.06 -12.56
N ASP A 3 17.56 -14.31 -12.59
CA ASP A 3 16.61 -14.84 -11.62
C ASP A 3 17.14 -16.20 -11.15
N LEU A 4 17.69 -16.22 -9.93
CA LEU A 4 18.34 -17.40 -9.37
C LEU A 4 17.32 -18.20 -8.56
N LEU A 5 17.16 -19.46 -8.93
CA LEU A 5 16.26 -20.43 -8.31
C LEU A 5 17.06 -21.55 -7.65
N PHE A 6 16.56 -22.06 -6.52
CA PHE A 6 17.16 -23.21 -5.83
C PHE A 6 16.10 -24.14 -5.25
N SER A 7 16.40 -25.43 -5.23
CA SER A 7 15.51 -26.50 -4.76
C SER A 7 16.34 -27.52 -3.98
N ASP A 8 16.00 -27.73 -2.71
CA ASP A 8 16.56 -28.75 -1.80
C ASP A 8 15.47 -29.64 -1.17
N ASN A 9 14.25 -29.57 -1.70
CA ASN A 9 13.08 -30.18 -1.08
C ASN A 9 13.08 -31.72 -1.15
N GLU A 10 13.76 -32.31 -2.14
CA GLU A 10 13.84 -33.75 -2.34
C GLU A 10 14.96 -34.33 -1.46
N THR A 11 14.57 -35.04 -0.40
CA THR A 11 15.48 -35.70 0.54
C THR A 11 15.21 -37.22 0.57
N ASN A 12 16.19 -38.02 1.00
CA ASN A 12 16.03 -39.46 1.22
C ASN A 12 15.62 -40.28 -0.03
N ARG A 13 16.20 -39.97 -1.19
CA ARG A 13 15.95 -40.69 -2.46
C ARG A 13 16.61 -42.07 -2.48
N SER A 14 15.96 -43.03 -3.13
CA SER A 14 16.45 -44.41 -3.29
C SER A 14 16.05 -44.98 -4.66
N ALA A 15 16.55 -46.18 -5.00
CA ALA A 15 16.15 -46.87 -6.23
C ALA A 15 14.66 -47.29 -6.26
N GLU A 16 13.96 -47.24 -5.12
CA GLU A 16 12.53 -47.59 -5.01
C GLU A 16 11.61 -46.36 -5.11
N ASN A 17 12.17 -45.16 -4.99
CA ASN A 17 11.46 -43.91 -5.18
C ASN A 17 12.22 -43.10 -6.24
N THR A 18 11.78 -43.20 -7.50
CA THR A 18 12.47 -42.66 -8.69
C THR A 18 11.95 -41.30 -9.16
N ASP A 19 10.73 -40.93 -8.78
CA ASP A 19 10.08 -39.69 -9.22
C ASP A 19 10.57 -38.47 -8.43
N VAL A 20 11.41 -37.63 -9.03
CA VAL A 20 11.99 -36.43 -8.38
C VAL A 20 11.10 -35.22 -8.65
N LYS A 21 10.52 -34.61 -7.61
CA LYS A 21 9.71 -33.39 -7.72
C LYS A 21 10.43 -32.18 -7.13
N MET A 22 11.09 -31.41 -7.99
CA MET A 22 11.79 -30.20 -7.56
C MET A 22 10.80 -29.06 -7.27
N ILE A 23 10.93 -28.41 -6.11
CA ILE A 23 10.19 -27.19 -5.74
C ILE A 23 11.21 -26.05 -5.60
N PHE A 24 11.25 -25.19 -6.61
CA PHE A 24 12.18 -24.08 -6.67
C PHE A 24 11.70 -22.88 -5.86
N LYS A 25 12.66 -22.20 -5.22
CA LYS A 25 12.46 -20.94 -4.51
C LYS A 25 13.38 -19.89 -5.09
N HIS A 26 12.91 -18.64 -5.18
CA HIS A 26 13.76 -17.53 -5.58
C HIS A 26 14.79 -17.22 -4.51
N GLN A 27 16.02 -16.94 -4.96
CA GLN A 27 17.17 -16.67 -4.11
C GLN A 27 17.55 -15.18 -4.10
N LEU A 28 16.87 -14.36 -4.90
CA LEU A 28 17.08 -12.92 -5.01
C LEU A 28 15.85 -12.16 -4.52
N SER A 29 15.92 -10.82 -4.49
CA SER A 29 14.79 -9.97 -4.12
C SER A 29 14.25 -9.26 -5.36
N ARG A 30 12.92 -9.16 -5.48
CA ARG A 30 12.26 -8.46 -6.59
C ARG A 30 11.72 -7.12 -6.11
N ILE A 31 12.19 -6.03 -6.72
CA ILE A 31 11.73 -4.68 -6.42
C ILE A 31 10.78 -4.21 -7.51
N ILE A 32 9.63 -3.69 -7.10
CA ILE A 32 8.58 -3.18 -7.97
C ILE A 32 8.33 -1.73 -7.57
N LEU A 33 8.34 -0.83 -8.54
CA LEU A 33 7.90 0.55 -8.38
C LEU A 33 6.54 0.68 -9.09
N GLN A 34 5.53 1.12 -8.37
CA GLN A 34 4.23 1.53 -8.92
C GLN A 34 4.24 3.05 -8.93
N ILE A 35 4.21 3.65 -10.11
CA ILE A 35 4.50 5.07 -10.30
C ILE A 35 3.24 5.78 -10.78
N SER A 36 2.90 6.86 -10.09
CA SER A 36 1.86 7.82 -10.43
C SER A 36 2.45 9.23 -10.47
N ALA A 37 1.70 10.16 -11.05
CA ALA A 37 1.97 11.59 -10.95
C ALA A 37 0.87 12.25 -10.13
N GLU A 38 1.23 13.26 -9.36
CA GLU A 38 0.27 14.09 -8.63
C GLU A 38 -0.55 14.95 -9.59
N ASP A 39 0.08 15.46 -10.65
CA ASP A 39 -0.62 16.09 -11.76
C ASP A 39 -1.12 15.02 -12.74
N SER A 40 -2.43 14.89 -12.89
CA SER A 40 -3.05 13.88 -13.76
C SER A 40 -2.74 14.07 -15.24
N GLU A 41 -2.30 15.27 -15.64
CA GLU A 41 -1.90 15.59 -17.01
C GLU A 41 -0.43 15.23 -17.29
N MET A 42 0.37 14.93 -16.26
CA MET A 42 1.76 14.52 -16.43
C MET A 42 1.83 13.10 -17.03
N GLY A 43 2.25 13.02 -18.29
CA GLY A 43 2.54 11.75 -18.94
C GLY A 43 3.78 11.10 -18.34
N LEU A 44 3.73 9.79 -18.08
CA LEU A 44 4.86 9.03 -17.52
C LEU A 44 5.64 8.23 -18.57
N SER A 45 5.22 8.23 -19.84
CA SER A 45 5.90 7.47 -20.88
C SER A 45 7.33 7.96 -21.09
N GLY A 46 8.29 7.03 -21.21
CA GLY A 46 9.70 7.35 -21.33
C GLY A 46 10.44 7.54 -20.00
N LEU A 47 9.76 7.37 -18.86
CA LEU A 47 10.39 7.36 -17.54
C LEU A 47 11.49 6.30 -17.45
N GLN A 48 12.60 6.67 -16.82
CA GLN A 48 13.69 5.78 -16.46
C GLN A 48 13.80 5.71 -14.94
N ALA A 49 14.14 4.55 -14.40
CA ALA A 49 14.34 4.37 -12.97
C ALA A 49 15.62 3.56 -12.70
N THR A 50 16.37 3.94 -11.67
CA THR A 50 17.65 3.32 -11.26
C THR A 50 17.73 3.23 -9.75
N MET A 51 18.23 2.11 -9.21
CA MET A 51 18.67 2.01 -7.82
C MET A 51 20.19 2.14 -7.76
N THR A 52 20.68 3.11 -7.00
CA THR A 52 22.12 3.34 -6.85
C THR A 52 22.72 2.45 -5.78
N ASN A 53 24.03 2.21 -5.88
CA ASN A 53 24.83 1.50 -4.87
C ASN A 53 24.26 0.13 -4.44
N ALA A 54 23.51 -0.54 -5.32
CA ALA A 54 22.93 -1.85 -5.02
C ALA A 54 24.04 -2.92 -4.98
N ALA A 55 23.90 -3.94 -4.14
CA ALA A 55 24.76 -5.11 -4.18
C ALA A 55 24.73 -5.78 -5.58
N ARG A 56 25.89 -6.02 -6.19
CA ARG A 56 26.03 -6.57 -7.56
C ARG A 56 26.82 -7.87 -7.68
N LYS A 57 27.61 -8.25 -6.68
CA LYS A 57 28.40 -9.49 -6.70
C LYS A 57 28.30 -10.23 -5.39
N ALA A 58 27.87 -11.48 -5.44
CA ALA A 58 27.91 -12.43 -4.34
C ALA A 58 28.14 -13.84 -4.90
N SER A 59 28.54 -14.77 -4.04
CA SER A 59 28.61 -16.20 -4.36
C SER A 59 27.41 -16.92 -3.77
N PHE A 60 26.86 -17.87 -4.52
CA PHE A 60 25.77 -18.73 -4.07
C PHE A 60 26.28 -20.16 -3.91
N SER A 61 26.02 -20.76 -2.76
CA SER A 61 26.34 -22.16 -2.48
C SER A 61 25.18 -23.06 -2.89
N LEU A 62 25.45 -24.00 -3.80
CA LEU A 62 24.49 -25.03 -4.20
C LEU A 62 24.31 -26.13 -3.13
N ASN A 63 25.15 -26.16 -2.10
CA ASN A 63 25.08 -27.19 -1.07
C ASN A 63 23.99 -26.89 -0.02
N ASP A 64 23.81 -25.60 0.31
CA ASP A 64 22.99 -25.15 1.45
C ASP A 64 22.19 -23.88 1.17
N ALA A 65 22.12 -23.47 -0.10
CA ALA A 65 21.42 -22.27 -0.54
C ALA A 65 21.93 -20.96 0.07
N THR A 66 23.15 -20.91 0.62
CA THR A 66 23.66 -19.70 1.24
C THR A 66 24.15 -18.69 0.19
N LEU A 67 23.83 -17.41 0.41
CA LEU A 67 24.43 -16.29 -0.31
C LEU A 67 25.53 -15.69 0.55
N SER A 68 26.71 -15.46 -0.04
CA SER A 68 27.75 -14.69 0.62
C SER A 68 27.32 -13.24 0.79
N ALA A 69 28.00 -12.52 1.69
CA ALA A 69 27.92 -11.06 1.70
C ALA A 69 28.30 -10.47 0.33
N PRO A 70 27.71 -9.33 -0.06
CA PRO A 70 28.10 -8.63 -1.28
C PRO A 70 29.59 -8.23 -1.28
N THR A 71 30.23 -8.37 -2.43
CA THR A 71 31.66 -8.02 -2.64
C THR A 71 31.86 -6.83 -3.57
N ALA A 72 30.79 -6.35 -4.20
CA ALA A 72 30.79 -5.14 -5.00
C ALA A 72 29.38 -4.55 -5.04
N THR A 73 29.31 -3.22 -5.13
CA THR A 73 28.08 -2.46 -5.31
C THR A 73 28.10 -1.70 -6.65
N GLY A 74 26.94 -1.21 -7.06
CA GLY A 74 26.81 -0.26 -8.17
C GLY A 74 25.36 -0.11 -8.64
N ASP A 75 25.18 0.70 -9.66
CA ASP A 75 23.84 1.10 -10.08
C ASP A 75 23.13 0.02 -10.91
N ILE A 76 21.85 -0.20 -10.61
CA ILE A 76 20.98 -1.17 -11.28
C ILE A 76 19.80 -0.43 -11.91
N PRO A 77 19.68 -0.42 -13.25
CA PRO A 77 18.51 0.13 -13.91
C PRO A 77 17.30 -0.81 -13.73
N PHE A 78 16.12 -0.23 -13.56
CA PHE A 78 14.86 -0.95 -13.60
C PHE A 78 14.39 -1.14 -15.04
N ASN A 79 13.68 -2.24 -15.29
CA ASN A 79 12.89 -2.39 -16.51
C ASN A 79 11.56 -1.65 -16.33
N VAL A 80 11.40 -0.52 -17.02
CA VAL A 80 10.21 0.33 -16.93
C VAL A 80 9.22 -0.02 -18.04
N ALA A 81 7.95 -0.16 -17.70
CA ALA A 81 6.87 -0.37 -18.65
C ALA A 81 6.70 0.84 -19.59
N ALA A 82 6.17 0.62 -20.79
CA ALA A 82 6.04 1.68 -21.80
C ALA A 82 5.18 2.89 -21.36
N ASP A 83 4.22 2.65 -20.45
CA ASP A 83 3.38 3.69 -19.88
C ASP A 83 4.04 4.45 -18.71
N GLY A 84 5.22 4.00 -18.27
CA GLY A 84 5.98 4.57 -17.15
C GLY A 84 5.43 4.28 -15.76
N LYS A 85 4.30 3.55 -15.64
CA LYS A 85 3.58 3.36 -14.38
C LYS A 85 4.09 2.21 -13.55
N THR A 86 4.89 1.33 -14.13
CA THR A 86 5.49 0.20 -13.40
C THR A 86 6.94 0.03 -13.79
N ALA A 87 7.81 -0.16 -12.80
CA ALA A 87 9.22 -0.49 -13.02
C ALA A 87 9.64 -1.68 -12.16
N VAL A 88 10.45 -2.59 -12.70
CA VAL A 88 10.86 -3.81 -11.99
C VAL A 88 12.37 -4.03 -12.06
N ALA A 89 12.99 -4.37 -10.94
CA ALA A 89 14.38 -4.83 -10.85
C ALA A 89 14.47 -6.10 -10.00
N ILE A 90 15.48 -6.93 -10.29
CA ILE A 90 15.89 -8.04 -9.42
C ILE A 90 17.26 -7.68 -8.84
N VAL A 91 17.40 -7.79 -7.53
CA VAL A 91 18.57 -7.33 -6.77
C VAL A 91 19.05 -8.43 -5.82
N LEU A 92 20.33 -8.38 -5.45
CA LEU A 92 20.83 -9.23 -4.38
C LEU A 92 20.14 -8.86 -3.06
N PRO A 93 19.89 -9.83 -2.17
CA PRO A 93 19.48 -9.56 -0.81
C PRO A 93 20.50 -8.66 -0.12
N ASP A 94 20.00 -7.74 0.68
CA ASP A 94 20.80 -6.71 1.35
C ASP A 94 20.21 -6.41 2.74
N ASN A 95 21.05 -6.35 3.75
CA ASN A 95 20.65 -6.07 5.12
C ASN A 95 20.81 -4.60 5.51
N ASP A 96 21.36 -3.77 4.61
CA ASP A 96 21.55 -2.35 4.85
C ASP A 96 21.26 -1.55 3.58
N LEU A 97 20.13 -0.82 3.60
CA LEU A 97 19.72 0.03 2.50
C LEU A 97 20.08 1.51 2.71
N SER A 98 20.94 1.82 3.69
CA SER A 98 21.19 3.20 4.14
C SER A 98 21.79 4.10 3.06
N ASP A 99 22.64 3.53 2.20
CA ASP A 99 23.35 4.25 1.13
C ASP A 99 22.65 4.16 -0.24
N ASN A 100 21.49 3.51 -0.32
CA ASN A 100 20.79 3.33 -1.59
C ASN A 100 19.81 4.48 -1.88
N LEU A 101 19.89 4.99 -3.11
CA LEU A 101 18.90 5.92 -3.66
C LEU A 101 18.11 5.28 -4.80
N LEU A 102 16.81 5.52 -4.84
CA LEU A 102 16.03 5.40 -6.08
C LEU A 102 16.10 6.72 -6.83
N ILE A 103 16.50 6.65 -8.10
CA ILE A 103 16.56 7.79 -9.01
C ILE A 103 15.57 7.54 -10.14
N LEU A 104 14.61 8.44 -10.31
CA LEU A 104 13.65 8.43 -11.42
C LEU A 104 13.93 9.65 -12.30
N VAL A 105 13.99 9.44 -13.62
CA VAL A 105 14.25 10.50 -14.60
C VAL A 105 13.15 10.48 -15.65
N ILE A 106 12.51 11.63 -15.87
CA ILE A 106 11.53 11.84 -16.94
C ILE A 106 11.67 13.27 -17.45
N ASP A 107 11.68 13.47 -18.76
CA ASP A 107 11.86 14.78 -19.41
C ASP A 107 13.05 15.59 -18.87
N GLN A 108 14.16 14.91 -18.62
CA GLN A 108 15.41 15.46 -18.05
C GLN A 108 15.28 15.99 -16.60
N ILE A 109 14.13 15.80 -15.96
CA ILE A 109 13.92 16.06 -14.53
C ILE A 109 14.28 14.81 -13.73
N GLU A 110 15.13 15.01 -12.73
CA GLU A 110 15.61 13.95 -11.84
C GLU A 110 14.93 14.04 -10.47
N TYR A 111 14.40 12.90 -10.02
CA TYR A 111 13.75 12.70 -8.74
C TYR A 111 14.55 11.69 -7.91
N LYS A 112 14.73 11.95 -6.60
CA LYS A 112 15.54 11.09 -5.72
C LYS A 112 14.79 10.70 -4.45
N TYR A 113 14.78 9.41 -4.15
CA TYR A 113 14.35 8.86 -2.86
C TYR A 113 15.52 8.18 -2.18
N SER A 114 15.80 8.49 -0.91
CA SER A 114 16.74 7.71 -0.11
C SER A 114 16.00 6.55 0.55
N LEU A 115 16.42 5.30 0.27
CA LEU A 115 15.78 4.11 0.83
C LEU A 115 15.90 4.07 2.37
N SER A 116 16.92 4.70 2.93
CA SER A 116 17.08 4.89 4.38
C SER A 116 15.87 5.56 5.07
N LEU A 117 15.12 6.38 4.34
CA LEU A 117 13.94 7.08 4.85
C LEU A 117 12.73 6.15 5.05
N SER A 118 12.68 5.01 4.36
CA SER A 118 11.60 4.04 4.49
C SER A 118 11.61 3.45 5.89
N THR A 119 10.51 3.55 6.65
CA THR A 119 10.40 2.90 7.97
C THR A 119 9.94 1.44 7.87
N LYS A 120 9.41 1.02 6.72
CA LYS A 120 8.82 -0.30 6.51
C LYS A 120 9.77 -1.29 5.83
N ILE A 121 10.54 -0.83 4.85
CA ILE A 121 11.54 -1.66 4.15
C ILE A 121 12.92 -1.13 4.52
N LYS A 122 13.60 -1.87 5.40
CA LYS A 122 14.97 -1.58 5.83
C LYS A 122 16.00 -2.52 5.22
N THR A 123 15.53 -3.65 4.70
CA THR A 123 16.34 -4.75 4.14
C THR A 123 15.63 -5.33 2.93
N PHE A 124 16.40 -5.96 2.05
CA PHE A 124 15.91 -6.85 1.01
C PHE A 124 16.26 -8.29 1.37
N GLU A 125 15.24 -9.05 1.71
CA GLU A 125 15.36 -10.45 2.07
C GLU A 125 15.29 -11.35 0.83
N LYS A 126 16.00 -12.46 0.93
CA LYS A 126 16.07 -13.51 -0.08
C LYS A 126 14.67 -14.07 -0.36
N GLY A 127 14.27 -14.09 -1.64
CA GLY A 127 13.00 -14.67 -2.08
C GLY A 127 11.78 -13.80 -1.77
N CYS A 128 11.98 -12.52 -1.45
CA CYS A 128 10.91 -11.58 -1.18
C CYS A 128 10.69 -10.60 -2.33
N LYS A 129 9.44 -10.14 -2.46
CA LYS A 129 9.01 -9.07 -3.35
C LYS A 129 8.74 -7.81 -2.53
N TYR A 130 9.17 -6.66 -3.04
CA TYR A 130 9.02 -5.35 -2.41
C TYR A 130 8.36 -4.37 -3.37
N THR A 131 7.30 -3.69 -2.93
CA THR A 131 6.57 -2.71 -3.76
C THR A 131 6.67 -1.32 -3.15
N TYR A 132 7.17 -0.37 -3.95
CA TYR A 132 7.18 1.06 -3.65
C TYR A 132 6.11 1.74 -4.49
N MET A 133 5.16 2.42 -3.87
CA MET A 133 4.19 3.29 -4.54
C MET A 133 4.76 4.70 -4.54
N ILE A 134 5.10 5.20 -5.72
CA ILE A 134 5.80 6.46 -5.91
C ILE A 134 4.87 7.42 -6.62
N THR A 135 4.64 8.59 -6.04
CA THR A 135 3.94 9.69 -6.69
C THR A 135 4.93 10.80 -6.99
N LEU A 136 5.04 11.19 -8.27
CA LEU A 136 5.89 12.29 -8.73
C LEU A 136 5.15 13.63 -8.62
N ASN A 137 5.83 14.65 -8.09
CA ASN A 137 5.34 16.02 -8.12
C ASN A 137 6.22 16.86 -9.05
N GLU A 138 5.69 17.19 -10.23
CA GLU A 138 6.40 17.97 -11.25
C GLU A 138 6.70 19.41 -10.83
N LYS A 139 5.77 20.03 -10.10
CA LYS A 139 5.85 21.46 -9.71
C LYS A 139 6.95 21.70 -8.69
N GLU A 140 7.09 20.78 -7.73
CA GLU A 140 8.10 20.86 -6.68
C GLU A 140 9.38 20.09 -7.02
N LYS A 141 9.34 19.25 -8.08
CA LYS A 141 10.42 18.31 -8.43
C LYS A 141 10.76 17.36 -7.28
N THR A 142 9.74 16.99 -6.51
CA THR A 142 9.82 16.09 -5.36
C THR A 142 9.07 14.81 -5.64
N ILE A 143 9.25 13.83 -4.76
CA ILE A 143 8.49 12.58 -4.79
C ILE A 143 7.93 12.30 -3.42
N THR A 144 6.75 11.68 -3.41
CA THR A 144 6.25 10.99 -2.24
C THR A 144 6.31 9.51 -2.50
N VAL A 145 6.76 8.76 -1.51
CA VAL A 145 6.87 7.31 -1.58
C VAL A 145 6.07 6.73 -0.44
N ASP A 146 4.99 6.04 -0.77
CA ASP A 146 4.31 5.16 0.16
C ASP A 146 4.73 3.72 -0.12
N VAL A 147 5.01 2.99 0.94
CA VAL A 147 5.54 1.64 0.84
C VAL A 147 4.42 0.71 1.30
N ASN A 148 3.78 0.03 0.36
CA ASN A 148 2.92 -1.11 0.67
C ASN A 148 3.80 -2.35 0.75
N SER A 149 4.30 -2.62 1.95
CA SER A 149 4.99 -3.86 2.26
C SER A 149 3.97 -4.97 2.53
N SER A 150 3.49 -5.65 1.48
CA SER A 150 3.22 -7.09 1.65
C SER A 150 4.54 -7.80 1.38
N ILE A 151 5.17 -8.33 2.42
CA ILE A 151 6.26 -9.29 2.26
C ILE A 151 5.59 -10.59 1.83
N ASP A 152 5.20 -10.66 0.56
CA ASP A 152 4.73 -11.91 -0.02
C ASP A 152 5.98 -12.76 -0.28
N THR A 153 5.96 -14.00 0.19
CA THR A 153 6.90 -15.02 -0.31
C THR A 153 6.79 -15.06 -1.82
N TRP A 154 7.91 -14.98 -2.53
CA TRP A 154 7.95 -15.20 -3.97
C TRP A 154 7.74 -16.69 -4.22
N THR A 155 6.48 -17.13 -4.16
CA THR A 155 6.06 -18.50 -4.44
C THR A 155 5.64 -18.61 -5.89
N GLU A 156 6.45 -19.29 -6.70
CA GLU A 156 5.95 -20.02 -7.86
C GLU A 156 5.92 -21.51 -7.49
N GLY A 157 4.71 -22.06 -7.32
CA GLY A 157 4.46 -23.50 -7.26
C GLY A 157 4.09 -24.03 -8.66
N PRO A 158 4.13 -25.35 -8.90
CA PRO A 158 3.96 -25.88 -10.26
C PRO A 158 2.53 -25.59 -10.76
N SER A 159 2.41 -25.04 -11.96
CA SER A 159 1.16 -25.00 -12.72
C SER A 159 1.23 -26.04 -13.85
N GLU A 160 0.38 -27.05 -13.74
CA GLU A 160 0.11 -28.07 -14.76
C GLU A 160 -0.88 -27.50 -15.80
N THR A 161 -0.66 -27.75 -17.08
CA THR A 161 -1.55 -27.28 -18.15
C THR A 161 -2.85 -28.09 -18.15
N VAL A 162 -3.98 -27.46 -17.83
CA VAL A 162 -5.32 -27.98 -18.13
C VAL A 162 -6.08 -26.94 -18.96
N ALA A 163 -6.76 -27.41 -19.99
CA ALA A 163 -7.40 -26.61 -21.04
C ALA A 163 -8.50 -25.66 -20.51
N LEU A 164 -8.64 -24.54 -21.24
CA LEU A 164 -9.44 -23.35 -20.96
C LEU A 164 -10.96 -23.58 -20.82
N ASP A 165 -11.57 -22.92 -19.82
CA ASP A 165 -13.00 -22.57 -19.75
C ASP A 165 -13.07 -21.05 -19.40
N PRO A 166 -13.81 -20.18 -20.13
CA PRO A 166 -13.67 -18.72 -20.01
C PRO A 166 -14.51 -18.15 -18.86
N SER A 167 -14.29 -18.65 -17.65
CA SER A 167 -14.88 -18.10 -16.42
C SER A 167 -13.92 -18.26 -15.23
N ASP A 168 -12.79 -17.58 -15.26
CA ASP A 168 -12.09 -17.14 -14.04
C ASP A 168 -11.13 -15.98 -14.33
N LYS A 169 -11.25 -14.91 -13.55
CA LYS A 169 -10.39 -13.71 -13.57
C LYS A 169 -9.46 -13.72 -12.34
N PRO A 170 -8.23 -13.16 -12.44
CA PRO A 170 -7.20 -13.26 -11.40
C PRO A 170 -7.50 -12.43 -10.15
N VAL A 171 -7.10 -12.95 -8.98
CA VAL A 171 -7.29 -12.40 -7.62
C VAL A 171 -6.13 -11.45 -7.21
N ILE A 172 -6.47 -10.34 -6.54
CA ILE A 172 -5.59 -9.23 -6.08
C ILE A 172 -5.51 -9.25 -4.52
N PRO A 173 -4.36 -8.99 -3.85
CA PRO A 173 -4.23 -8.98 -2.38
C PRO A 173 -4.83 -7.72 -1.71
N THR A 174 -5.24 -7.87 -0.45
CA THR A 174 -6.51 -7.37 0.13
C THR A 174 -6.52 -5.92 0.62
N ILE A 175 -7.46 -5.15 0.05
CA ILE A 175 -8.15 -4.00 0.67
C ILE A 175 -8.76 -4.49 2.00
N GLY A 176 -8.66 -3.72 3.10
CA GLY A 176 -9.27 -4.10 4.40
C GLY A 176 -10.71 -4.60 4.16
N ASP A 177 -11.15 -5.67 4.81
CA ASP A 177 -12.43 -6.31 4.49
C ASP A 177 -13.64 -5.66 5.20
N GLY A 178 -13.39 -4.61 5.99
CA GLY A 178 -14.40 -3.91 6.77
C GLY A 178 -14.70 -4.59 8.10
N SER A 179 -13.93 -5.60 8.51
CA SER A 179 -13.96 -6.15 9.87
C SER A 179 -13.36 -5.17 10.88
N GLU A 180 -13.62 -5.39 12.17
CA GLU A 180 -13.01 -4.59 13.23
C GLU A 180 -11.47 -4.70 13.21
N GLU A 181 -10.95 -5.89 12.92
CA GLU A 181 -9.51 -6.16 12.82
C GLU A 181 -8.87 -5.55 11.57
N ASN A 182 -9.63 -5.44 10.48
CA ASN A 182 -9.18 -4.87 9.20
C ASN A 182 -10.22 -3.85 8.66
N PRO A 183 -10.38 -2.70 9.32
CA PRO A 183 -11.38 -1.71 8.94
C PRO A 183 -11.05 -1.13 7.56
N TYR A 184 -12.09 -0.68 6.85
CA TYR A 184 -11.90 0.14 5.66
C TYR A 184 -11.21 1.46 5.99
N THR A 185 -10.35 1.94 5.09
CA THR A 185 -9.98 3.36 5.06
C THR A 185 -11.17 4.21 4.62
N VAL A 186 -11.09 5.53 4.78
CA VAL A 186 -12.14 6.45 4.28
C VAL A 186 -12.25 6.33 2.77
N SER A 187 -11.13 6.28 2.04
CA SER A 187 -11.12 6.06 0.59
C SER A 187 -11.79 4.73 0.19
N ASP A 188 -11.48 3.63 0.89
CA ASP A 188 -12.09 2.32 0.62
C ASP A 188 -13.60 2.35 0.86
N ALA A 189 -14.04 2.90 2.00
CA ALA A 189 -15.45 3.02 2.36
C ALA A 189 -16.26 3.85 1.34
N LYS A 190 -15.64 4.89 0.76
CA LYS A 190 -16.25 5.68 -0.31
C LYS A 190 -16.41 4.89 -1.60
N SER A 191 -15.47 3.99 -1.91
CA SER A 191 -15.53 3.11 -3.09
C SER A 191 -16.46 1.89 -2.90
N ARG A 192 -16.79 1.54 -1.66
CA ARG A 192 -17.53 0.32 -1.25
C ARG A 192 -18.91 0.57 -0.65
N GLN A 193 -19.61 1.59 -1.15
CA GLN A 193 -20.97 1.91 -0.71
C GLN A 193 -21.94 0.73 -0.87
N GLY A 194 -22.88 0.59 0.07
CA GLY A 194 -23.83 -0.51 0.15
C GLY A 194 -23.45 -1.62 1.14
N GLY A 195 -22.25 -1.57 1.73
CA GLY A 195 -21.86 -2.48 2.82
C GLY A 195 -22.60 -2.17 4.13
N THR A 196 -22.90 -3.19 4.91
CA THR A 196 -23.61 -3.10 6.21
C THR A 196 -22.75 -3.66 7.33
N ASP A 197 -22.87 -3.12 8.55
CA ASP A 197 -22.10 -3.56 9.72
C ASP A 197 -20.58 -3.61 9.47
N VAL A 198 -20.03 -2.57 8.81
CA VAL A 198 -18.60 -2.50 8.48
C VAL A 198 -17.89 -1.43 9.29
N TRP A 199 -16.65 -1.73 9.64
CA TRP A 199 -15.76 -0.81 10.34
C TRP A 199 -15.02 0.08 9.34
N VAL A 200 -15.01 1.37 9.64
CA VAL A 200 -14.22 2.38 8.92
C VAL A 200 -13.33 3.11 9.92
N LYS A 201 -12.06 3.27 9.58
CA LYS A 201 -11.08 4.03 10.35
C LYS A 201 -10.75 5.35 9.66
N GLY A 202 -10.76 6.44 10.41
CA GLY A 202 -10.35 7.75 9.90
C GLY A 202 -10.24 8.81 10.99
N TYR A 203 -9.76 9.99 10.60
CA TYR A 203 -9.59 11.14 11.47
C TYR A 203 -10.83 12.03 11.45
N ILE A 204 -11.26 12.51 12.61
CA ILE A 204 -12.36 13.46 12.74
C ILE A 204 -11.91 14.85 12.27
N VAL A 205 -12.28 15.23 11.06
CA VAL A 205 -11.85 16.49 10.42
C VAL A 205 -12.93 17.56 10.40
N GLY A 206 -14.05 17.37 11.09
CA GLY A 206 -15.09 18.38 11.19
C GLY A 206 -16.49 17.80 11.16
N SER A 207 -17.43 18.59 10.64
CA SER A 207 -18.84 18.22 10.48
C SER A 207 -19.47 19.01 9.32
N PHE A 208 -20.74 18.76 9.04
CA PHE A 208 -21.53 19.44 8.03
C PHE A 208 -22.75 20.15 8.64
N GLY A 209 -22.95 21.40 8.25
CA GLY A 209 -24.12 22.21 8.58
C GLY A 209 -25.39 21.85 7.79
N GLY A 210 -25.63 20.56 7.55
CA GLY A 210 -26.83 20.02 6.88
C GLY A 210 -26.69 19.74 5.37
N SER A 211 -25.54 20.03 4.75
CA SER A 211 -25.23 19.61 3.38
C SER A 211 -23.72 19.64 3.11
N VAL A 212 -23.26 18.97 2.04
CA VAL A 212 -21.83 18.93 1.64
C VAL A 212 -21.23 20.32 1.41
N LYS A 213 -22.03 21.29 0.94
CA LYS A 213 -21.58 22.67 0.71
C LYS A 213 -21.34 23.46 2.00
N LYS A 214 -21.79 22.94 3.14
CA LYS A 214 -21.65 23.56 4.47
C LYS A 214 -20.68 22.75 5.32
N PHE A 215 -19.53 22.40 4.75
CA PHE A 215 -18.47 21.71 5.48
C PHE A 215 -17.81 22.66 6.48
N ILE A 216 -17.67 22.21 7.73
CA ILE A 216 -17.09 22.95 8.86
C ILE A 216 -15.87 22.16 9.30
N ASN A 217 -14.69 22.57 8.81
CA ASN A 217 -13.40 21.90 9.05
C ASN A 217 -12.74 22.37 10.36
N THR A 218 -13.51 22.44 11.43
CA THR A 218 -13.08 22.86 12.77
C THR A 218 -14.08 22.35 13.81
N ALA A 219 -13.71 22.35 15.08
CA ALA A 219 -14.66 22.15 16.18
C ALA A 219 -15.57 23.37 16.40
N GLU A 220 -15.06 24.58 16.14
CA GLU A 220 -15.81 25.81 16.36
C GLU A 220 -17.00 25.91 15.38
N GLY A 221 -18.22 25.99 15.91
CA GLY A 221 -19.43 26.03 15.10
C GLY A 221 -19.82 24.70 14.45
N ALA A 222 -19.22 23.58 14.87
CA ALA A 222 -19.55 22.25 14.37
C ALA A 222 -21.02 21.87 14.63
N ALA A 223 -21.53 20.91 13.85
CA ALA A 223 -22.84 20.31 14.06
C ALA A 223 -22.72 19.05 14.91
N ALA A 224 -23.46 18.99 16.03
CA ALA A 224 -23.39 17.83 16.93
C ALA A 224 -24.00 16.54 16.34
N SER A 225 -24.77 16.62 15.24
CA SER A 225 -25.52 15.48 14.66
C SER A 225 -24.73 14.66 13.65
N ASN A 226 -23.49 15.05 13.33
CA ASN A 226 -22.67 14.34 12.35
C ASN A 226 -21.18 14.67 12.53
N LEU A 227 -20.33 13.86 11.90
CA LEU A 227 -18.91 14.12 11.74
C LEU A 227 -18.50 13.96 10.27
N ALA A 228 -17.30 14.42 9.96
CA ALA A 228 -16.60 14.12 8.72
C ALA A 228 -15.31 13.35 9.06
N LEU A 229 -15.16 12.15 8.50
CA LEU A 229 -13.91 11.38 8.60
C LEU A 229 -13.07 11.57 7.35
N ALA A 230 -11.75 11.57 7.50
CA ALA A 230 -10.82 11.53 6.37
C ALA A 230 -9.64 10.60 6.67
N ASP A 231 -8.92 10.18 5.64
CA ASP A 231 -7.70 9.38 5.80
C ASP A 231 -6.54 10.19 6.44
N SER A 232 -6.66 11.52 6.46
CA SER A 232 -5.68 12.44 7.05
C SER A 232 -6.35 13.46 7.98
N PRO A 233 -5.77 13.77 9.16
CA PRO A 233 -6.28 14.81 10.07
C PRO A 233 -6.13 16.23 9.53
N ALA A 234 -5.39 16.41 8.43
CA ALA A 234 -5.18 17.68 7.76
C ALA A 234 -6.12 17.90 6.56
N GLU A 235 -7.01 16.97 6.25
CA GLU A 235 -7.96 17.10 5.14
C GLU A 235 -8.90 18.29 5.35
N THR A 236 -9.09 19.07 4.30
CA THR A 236 -9.87 20.33 4.27
C THR A 236 -10.94 20.32 3.17
N ALA A 237 -10.85 19.39 2.21
CA ALA A 237 -11.79 19.25 1.11
C ALA A 237 -12.94 18.31 1.48
N ALA A 238 -14.15 18.86 1.52
CA ALA A 238 -15.38 18.11 1.81
C ALA A 238 -15.56 16.85 0.95
N ALA A 239 -15.18 16.92 -0.34
CA ALA A 239 -15.29 15.81 -1.28
C ALA A 239 -14.38 14.62 -0.94
N ASN A 240 -13.31 14.84 -0.18
CA ASN A 240 -12.38 13.81 0.25
C ASN A 240 -12.81 13.14 1.56
N THR A 241 -13.79 13.69 2.26
CA THR A 241 -14.28 13.14 3.53
C THR A 241 -15.38 12.09 3.34
N LEU A 242 -15.61 11.30 4.39
CA LEU A 242 -16.76 10.41 4.58
C LEU A 242 -17.67 11.02 5.66
N PRO A 243 -18.87 11.50 5.31
CA PRO A 243 -19.83 11.98 6.29
C PRO A 243 -20.36 10.82 7.15
N VAL A 244 -20.36 11.04 8.46
CA VAL A 244 -20.79 10.07 9.49
C VAL A 244 -22.02 10.61 10.20
N GLU A 245 -23.13 9.87 10.19
CA GLU A 245 -24.33 10.24 10.94
C GLU A 245 -24.18 9.90 12.43
N LEU A 246 -24.43 10.88 13.31
CA LEU A 246 -24.49 10.70 14.76
C LEU A 246 -25.93 10.86 15.25
N LYS A 247 -26.71 9.77 15.26
CA LYS A 247 -28.04 9.75 15.88
C LYS A 247 -27.94 10.09 17.37
N SER A 248 -29.00 10.69 17.93
CA SER A 248 -29.03 11.01 19.37
C SER A 248 -28.80 9.75 20.22
N GLY A 249 -27.87 9.80 21.17
CA GLY A 249 -27.47 8.66 21.98
C GLY A 249 -25.99 8.68 22.34
N LYS A 250 -25.51 7.56 22.91
CA LYS A 250 -24.17 7.45 23.51
C LYS A 250 -23.03 7.76 22.54
N ILE A 251 -23.11 7.30 21.29
CA ILE A 251 -22.07 7.53 20.28
C ILE A 251 -21.97 9.03 19.95
N ARG A 252 -23.11 9.71 19.74
CA ARG A 252 -23.12 11.17 19.55
C ARG A 252 -22.55 11.89 20.76
N THR A 253 -23.03 11.57 21.96
CA THR A 253 -22.55 12.19 23.19
C THR A 253 -21.04 12.07 23.31
N ALA A 254 -20.43 10.94 22.94
CA ALA A 254 -19.00 10.74 23.06
C ALA A 254 -18.14 11.37 21.94
N LEU A 255 -18.66 11.41 20.70
CA LEU A 255 -17.84 11.76 19.53
C LEU A 255 -18.01 13.19 19.03
N ASN A 256 -19.15 13.84 19.29
CA ASN A 256 -19.48 15.10 18.63
C ASN A 256 -18.54 16.26 19.01
N LEU A 257 -18.19 17.10 18.04
CA LEU A 257 -17.21 18.19 18.24
C LEU A 257 -17.75 19.40 19.01
N VAL A 258 -19.06 19.52 19.20
CA VAL A 258 -19.65 20.62 19.98
C VAL A 258 -19.38 20.42 21.46
N ASP A 259 -19.65 19.21 21.95
CA ASP A 259 -19.40 18.86 23.36
C ASP A 259 -17.95 18.42 23.59
N HIS A 260 -17.29 17.88 22.56
CA HIS A 260 -15.93 17.36 22.60
C HIS A 260 -15.03 18.00 21.53
N PRO A 261 -14.71 19.31 21.63
CA PRO A 261 -13.82 19.96 20.68
C PRO A 261 -12.42 19.31 20.63
N GLU A 262 -12.00 18.65 21.71
CA GLU A 262 -10.75 17.88 21.78
C GLU A 262 -10.72 16.65 20.87
N ASN A 263 -11.87 16.20 20.34
CA ASN A 263 -11.91 15.08 19.40
C ASN A 263 -11.55 15.50 17.98
N PHE A 264 -11.48 16.80 17.70
CA PHE A 264 -11.02 17.29 16.41
C PHE A 264 -9.60 16.76 16.13
N LYS A 265 -9.41 16.17 14.95
CA LYS A 265 -8.20 15.49 14.49
C LYS A 265 -7.81 14.20 15.23
N LYS A 266 -8.65 13.68 16.13
CA LYS A 266 -8.44 12.33 16.68
C LYS A 266 -8.81 11.26 15.64
N GLU A 267 -8.05 10.17 15.64
CA GLU A 267 -8.38 8.98 14.85
C GLU A 267 -9.41 8.13 15.59
N VAL A 268 -10.43 7.70 14.86
CA VAL A 268 -11.53 6.90 15.38
C VAL A 268 -11.89 5.82 14.38
N MET A 269 -12.32 4.68 14.90
CA MET A 269 -12.98 3.62 14.17
C MET A 269 -14.47 3.66 14.49
N VAL A 270 -15.31 3.58 13.47
CA VAL A 270 -16.77 3.54 13.60
C VAL A 270 -17.32 2.37 12.80
N GLU A 271 -18.36 1.72 13.34
CA GLU A 271 -19.06 0.62 12.69
C GLU A 271 -20.46 1.08 12.28
N GLY A 272 -20.87 0.77 11.06
CA GLY A 272 -22.22 1.06 10.57
C GLY A 272 -22.40 0.73 9.08
N ASP A 273 -23.43 1.32 8.48
CA ASP A 273 -23.84 1.02 7.11
C ASP A 273 -23.32 2.09 6.15
N LEU A 274 -22.62 1.67 5.10
CA LEU A 274 -22.11 2.54 4.05
C LEU A 274 -23.23 2.95 3.10
N GLU A 275 -23.72 4.16 3.27
CA GLU A 275 -24.76 4.73 2.42
C GLU A 275 -24.56 6.23 2.21
N LYS A 276 -25.21 6.76 1.17
CA LYS A 276 -25.08 8.18 0.84
C LYS A 276 -25.57 9.05 1.99
N TYR A 277 -24.74 10.00 2.39
CA TYR A 277 -25.11 11.04 3.34
C TYR A 277 -24.63 12.40 2.84
N PHE A 278 -25.52 13.40 2.86
CA PHE A 278 -25.30 14.72 2.24
C PHE A 278 -24.88 14.67 0.75
N SER A 279 -25.38 13.68 0.01
CA SER A 279 -25.05 13.42 -1.41
C SER A 279 -23.61 12.98 -1.67
N LEU A 280 -22.82 12.70 -0.63
CA LEU A 280 -21.54 12.01 -0.71
C LEU A 280 -21.69 10.54 -0.31
N PRO A 281 -20.78 9.66 -0.73
CA PRO A 281 -20.57 8.39 -0.05
C PRO A 281 -20.34 8.63 1.45
N GLY A 282 -21.08 7.95 2.32
CA GLY A 282 -21.06 8.18 3.76
C GLY A 282 -21.22 6.90 4.56
N ILE A 283 -21.39 7.05 5.87
CA ILE A 283 -21.74 5.97 6.81
C ILE A 283 -22.83 6.43 7.78
N LYS A 284 -23.81 5.56 8.01
CA LYS A 284 -24.98 5.83 8.85
C LYS A 284 -25.27 4.64 9.76
N SER A 285 -26.30 4.79 10.60
CA SER A 285 -26.74 3.72 11.51
C SER A 285 -25.64 3.15 12.41
N LEU A 286 -24.80 4.01 12.98
CA LEU A 286 -23.66 3.53 13.77
C LEU A 286 -24.06 2.65 14.96
N SER A 287 -23.37 1.52 15.11
CA SER A 287 -23.54 0.53 16.18
C SER A 287 -22.42 0.59 17.22
N ALA A 288 -21.20 0.89 16.79
CA ALA A 288 -20.01 0.91 17.66
C ALA A 288 -18.99 1.99 17.26
N TYR A 289 -18.11 2.33 18.21
CA TYR A 289 -16.93 3.14 17.93
C TYR A 289 -15.77 2.77 18.85
N LYS A 290 -14.54 3.03 18.39
CA LYS A 290 -13.31 2.93 19.18
C LYS A 290 -12.37 4.07 18.82
N PHE A 291 -11.89 4.81 19.82
CA PHE A 291 -10.74 5.69 19.59
C PHE A 291 -9.49 4.83 19.40
N VAL A 292 -8.69 5.18 18.41
CA VAL A 292 -7.37 4.57 18.23
C VAL A 292 -6.44 5.23 19.26
N LYS A 293 -5.70 4.41 19.99
CA LYS A 293 -4.78 4.88 21.05
C LYS A 293 -3.50 5.46 20.47
#